data_AF-A0A4P5RZI6-F1
#
_entry.id   AF-A0A4P5RZI6-F1
#
_cell.length_a   1.000
_cell.length_b   1.000
_cell.length_c   1.000
_cell.angle_alpha   90.00
_cell.angle_beta   90.00
_cell.angle_gamma   90.00
#
_symmetry.space_group_name_H-M   'P 1'
#
loop_
_entity.id
_entity.type
_entity.pdbx_description
1 polymer ?
#
loop_
_entity_poly.entity_id
_entity_poly.type
_entity_poly.pdbx_seq_one_letter_code
_entity_poly.pdbx_strand_id
1 'polypeptide(L)'
;MSTDRSSGQMLHNGCAACAIIDKLDGKIDGKLSNLAHWKLVPEHKRWQATRKAQDKAADKVTSFAGSLNFVYIHAVWFAIWVSLNVGAVGASLKFDKYPFGLLTMLVSLEAIFLSTFVMVSQNRQAARADSRSRADFEANIQSLIWSVHIGQQVGLDIEHVEILCAMAIDESRIEPGAAT
;
A
#
# COMPACT_ATOMS: atom_id res chain seq x y z
N MET A 1 1.95 20.47 8.32
CA MET A 1 0.71 19.98 8.96
C MET A 1 1.08 19.53 10.37
N SER A 2 1.22 20.49 11.28
CA SER A 2 1.54 20.28 12.69
C SER A 2 0.23 20.00 13.41
N THR A 3 -0.16 18.73 13.48
CA THR A 3 -1.28 18.34 14.31
C THR A 3 -0.94 18.63 15.76
N ASP A 4 -1.88 19.31 16.40
CA ASP A 4 -1.95 19.75 17.77
C ASP A 4 -1.31 18.77 18.77
N ARG A 5 -0.06 19.08 19.14
CA ARG A 5 0.73 18.32 20.12
C ARG A 5 0.26 18.60 21.56
N SER A 6 -0.55 19.63 21.78
CA SER A 6 -1.00 20.04 23.12
C SER A 6 -2.21 19.22 23.62
N SER A 7 -3.09 18.80 22.70
CA SER A 7 -4.27 18.01 23.07
C SER A 7 -3.96 16.57 23.51
N GLY A 8 -2.88 15.96 22.99
CA GLY A 8 -2.45 14.61 23.40
C GLY A 8 -1.80 14.56 24.79
N GLN A 9 -1.12 15.63 25.21
CA GLN A 9 -0.46 15.71 26.52
C GLN A 9 -1.47 15.86 27.68
N MET A 10 -2.66 16.42 27.43
CA MET A 10 -3.69 16.59 28.46
C MET A 10 -4.48 15.31 28.78
N LEU A 11 -4.54 14.32 27.88
CA LEU A 11 -5.31 13.08 28.07
C LEU A 11 -4.64 12.07 29.01
N HIS A 12 -3.33 12.17 29.24
CA HIS A 12 -2.56 11.15 29.96
C HIS A 12 -2.15 11.54 31.39
N ASN A 13 -2.39 12.79 31.81
CA ASN A 13 -1.95 13.35 33.10
C ASN A 13 -2.57 12.69 34.35
N GLY A 14 -3.52 11.77 34.19
CA GLY A 14 -4.11 10.99 35.30
C GLY A 14 -4.00 9.47 35.14
N CYS A 15 -3.36 8.97 34.08
CA CYS A 15 -3.27 7.54 33.83
C CYS A 15 -1.96 6.97 34.38
N ALA A 16 -2.05 6.12 35.41
CA ALA A 16 -0.90 5.47 36.03
C ALA A 16 -0.07 4.65 35.02
N ALA A 17 -0.73 3.97 34.07
CA ALA A 17 -0.05 3.22 33.02
C ALA A 17 0.75 4.13 32.07
N CYS A 18 0.19 5.27 31.68
CA CYS A 18 0.88 6.25 30.84
C CYS A 18 2.11 6.86 31.54
N ALA A 19 2.01 7.12 32.84
CA ALA A 19 3.12 7.65 33.64
C ALA A 19 4.28 6.64 33.79
N ILE A 20 3.99 5.34 33.77
CA ILE A 20 5.02 4.30 33.74
C ILE A 20 5.71 4.29 32.38
N ILE A 21 4.95 4.30 31.28
CA ILE A 21 5.49 4.27 29.91
C ILE A 21 6.41 5.48 29.66
N ASP A 22 6.01 6.68 30.08
CA ASP A 22 6.80 7.90 29.93
C ASP A 22 8.15 7.83 30.68
N LYS A 23 8.22 7.08 31.78
CA LYS A 23 9.48 6.91 32.54
C LYS A 23 10.44 5.89 31.91
N LEU A 24 9.98 5.02 31.02
CA LEU A 24 10.77 3.88 30.52
C LEU A 24 11.95 4.28 29.64
N ASP A 25 11.89 5.42 28.94
CA ASP A 25 12.98 5.90 28.09
C ASP A 25 14.03 6.75 28.86
N GLY A 26 13.84 6.88 30.18
CA GLY A 26 14.66 7.67 31.09
C GLY A 26 14.34 9.17 31.09
N LYS A 27 13.29 9.63 30.39
CA LYS A 27 12.89 11.05 30.32
C LYS A 27 11.39 11.21 30.52
N ILE A 28 10.99 11.91 31.59
CA ILE A 28 9.59 12.29 31.82
C ILE A 28 9.28 13.53 30.98
N ASP A 29 8.93 13.34 29.70
CA ASP A 29 8.63 14.43 28.76
C ASP A 29 7.19 14.39 28.20
N GLY A 30 6.37 13.45 28.68
CA GLY A 30 5.00 13.20 28.25
C GLY A 30 4.90 12.53 26.88
N LYS A 31 6.01 12.00 26.32
CA LYS A 31 5.97 11.24 25.06
C LYS A 31 5.97 9.75 25.34
N LEU A 32 4.77 9.17 25.25
CA LEU A 32 4.56 7.72 25.32
C LEU A 32 5.26 6.92 24.20
N SER A 33 5.64 7.58 23.10
CA SER A 33 6.36 6.94 22.00
C SER A 33 7.59 7.77 21.59
N ASN A 34 8.75 7.38 22.12
CA ASN A 34 10.04 7.93 21.71
C ASN A 34 10.75 6.97 20.74
N LEU A 35 10.39 7.03 19.46
CA LEU A 35 10.98 6.16 18.43
C LEU A 35 12.50 6.35 18.27
N ALA A 36 13.03 7.51 18.67
CA ALA A 36 14.47 7.78 18.63
C ALA A 36 15.23 7.03 19.73
N HIS A 37 14.64 6.88 20.93
CA HIS A 37 15.19 6.07 22.01
C HIS A 37 15.32 4.60 21.58
N TRP A 38 14.27 4.06 20.95
CA TRP A 38 14.21 2.67 20.50
C TRP A 38 14.87 2.41 19.13
N LYS A 39 15.56 3.41 18.55
CA LYS A 39 16.23 3.33 17.24
C LYS A 39 15.38 2.68 16.13
N LEU A 40 14.08 2.94 16.12
CA LEU A 40 13.19 2.40 15.10
C LEU A 40 13.42 3.18 13.80
N VAL A 41 14.08 2.57 12.83
CA VAL A 41 14.27 3.15 11.49
C VAL A 41 12.99 2.94 10.69
N PRO A 42 12.32 4.00 10.23
CA PRO A 42 11.10 3.86 9.43
C PRO A 42 11.38 3.09 8.15
N GLU A 43 10.60 2.04 7.89
CA GLU A 43 10.77 1.13 6.75
C GLU A 43 10.83 1.88 5.41
N HIS A 44 10.03 2.95 5.26
CA HIS A 44 10.00 3.78 4.05
C HIS A 44 11.35 4.40 3.69
N LYS A 45 12.25 4.64 4.65
CA LYS A 45 13.60 5.18 4.38
C LYS A 45 14.53 4.13 3.77
N ARG A 46 14.33 2.85 4.11
CA ARG A 46 15.13 1.72 3.59
C ARG A 46 14.87 1.51 2.10
N TRP A 47 13.63 1.74 1.65
CA TRP A 47 13.19 1.53 0.27
C TRP A 47 13.43 2.70 -0.69
N GLN A 48 13.87 3.86 -0.20
CA GLN A 48 14.08 5.07 -1.01
C GLN A 48 15.47 5.11 -1.68
N ALA A 49 16.47 4.46 -1.09
CA ALA A 49 17.87 4.59 -1.52
C ALA A 49 18.18 3.96 -2.90
N THR A 50 17.30 3.12 -3.44
CA THR A 50 17.55 2.35 -4.68
C THR A 50 16.82 2.87 -5.92
N ARG A 51 16.09 3.99 -5.83
CA ARG A 51 15.25 4.50 -6.93
C ARG A 51 16.09 5.18 -8.02
N LYS A 52 16.33 4.49 -9.14
CA LYS A 52 16.99 5.07 -10.33
C LYS A 52 16.02 5.97 -11.10
N ALA A 53 16.55 6.84 -11.96
CA ALA A 53 15.74 7.72 -12.82
C ALA A 53 14.71 6.96 -13.69
N GLN A 54 15.02 5.72 -14.09
CA GLN A 54 14.13 4.82 -14.83
C GLN A 54 12.88 4.43 -14.04
N ASP A 55 12.98 4.34 -12.70
CA ASP A 55 11.83 4.00 -11.86
C ASP A 55 10.76 5.08 -11.91
N LYS A 56 11.17 6.35 -11.97
CA LYS A 56 10.26 7.50 -12.02
C LYS A 56 9.46 7.54 -13.33
N ALA A 57 10.08 7.18 -14.45
CA ALA A 57 9.39 7.09 -15.74
C ALA A 57 8.35 5.96 -15.73
N ALA A 58 8.74 4.77 -15.26
CA ALA A 58 7.83 3.61 -15.16
C ALA A 58 6.68 3.83 -14.16
N ASP A 59 6.94 4.49 -13.02
CA ASP A 59 5.90 4.83 -12.04
C ASP A 59 4.88 5.82 -12.65
N LYS A 60 5.33 6.82 -13.44
CA LYS A 60 4.42 7.73 -14.16
C LYS A 60 3.56 7.00 -15.18
N VAL A 61 4.15 6.16 -16.02
CA VAL A 61 3.42 5.37 -17.03
C VAL A 61 2.40 4.45 -16.36
N THR A 62 2.78 3.77 -15.27
CA THR A 62 1.86 2.93 -14.49
C THR A 62 0.68 3.75 -13.95
N SER A 63 0.96 4.90 -13.32
CA SER A 63 -0.09 5.73 -12.73
C SER A 63 -1.05 6.29 -13.78
N PHE A 64 -0.55 6.56 -14.98
CA PHE A 64 -1.34 7.05 -16.10
C PHE A 64 -2.19 5.92 -16.71
N ALA A 65 -1.58 4.77 -17.00
CA ALA A 65 -2.28 3.60 -17.57
C ALA A 65 -3.36 3.04 -16.63
N GLY A 66 -3.18 3.17 -15.30
CA GLY A 66 -4.18 2.78 -14.31
C GLY A 66 -5.28 3.81 -14.05
N SER A 67 -5.29 4.96 -14.74
CA SER A 67 -6.25 6.05 -14.53
C SER A 67 -7.43 5.97 -15.50
N LEU A 68 -8.63 6.34 -15.05
CA LEU A 68 -9.78 6.53 -15.93
C LEU A 68 -9.56 7.63 -17.00
N ASN A 69 -8.68 8.60 -16.72
CA ASN A 69 -8.33 9.64 -17.70
C ASN A 69 -7.71 9.06 -18.97
N PHE A 70 -6.94 7.97 -18.86
CA PHE A 70 -6.38 7.27 -20.02
C PHE A 70 -7.48 6.78 -20.96
N VAL A 71 -8.55 6.20 -20.40
CA VAL A 71 -9.69 5.67 -21.16
C VAL A 71 -10.41 6.80 -21.90
N TYR A 72 -10.66 7.93 -21.24
CA TYR A 72 -11.33 9.08 -21.88
C TYR A 72 -10.50 9.67 -23.03
N ILE A 73 -9.18 9.81 -22.85
CA ILE A 73 -8.29 10.31 -23.91
C ILE A 73 -8.35 9.39 -25.14
N HIS A 74 -8.29 8.07 -24.94
CA HIS A 74 -8.40 7.09 -26.03
C HIS A 74 -9.76 7.13 -26.72
N ALA A 75 -10.85 7.20 -25.95
CA ALA A 75 -12.19 7.28 -26.50
C ALA A 75 -12.38 8.52 -27.39
N VAL A 76 -11.90 9.69 -26.94
CA VAL A 76 -11.94 10.94 -27.72
C VAL A 76 -11.05 10.84 -28.96
N TRP A 77 -9.83 10.32 -28.82
CA TRP A 77 -8.90 10.14 -29.94
C TRP A 77 -9.48 9.21 -31.02
N PHE A 78 -10.07 8.07 -30.62
CA PHE A 78 -10.75 7.15 -31.53
C PHE A 78 -11.95 7.80 -32.22
N ALA A 79 -12.78 8.53 -31.47
CA ALA A 79 -13.94 9.23 -32.02
C ALA A 79 -13.52 10.28 -33.07
N ILE A 80 -12.45 11.03 -32.80
CA ILE A 80 -11.89 12.00 -33.75
C ILE A 80 -11.37 11.29 -35.00
N TRP A 81 -10.59 10.21 -34.84
CA TRP A 81 -10.04 9.47 -35.98
C TRP A 81 -11.12 8.90 -36.90
N VAL A 82 -12.13 8.27 -36.32
CA VAL A 82 -13.27 7.72 -37.08
C VAL A 82 -14.05 8.85 -37.76
N SER A 83 -14.35 9.94 -37.06
CA SER A 83 -15.11 11.07 -37.61
C SER A 83 -14.40 11.73 -38.80
N LEU A 84 -13.08 11.86 -38.73
CA LEU A 84 -12.26 12.38 -39.83
C LEU A 84 -12.27 11.44 -41.06
N ASN A 85 -12.10 10.14 -40.85
CA ASN A 85 -12.01 9.17 -41.96
C ASN A 85 -13.35 8.78 -42.58
N VAL A 86 -14.46 8.87 -41.83
CA VAL A 86 -15.83 8.68 -42.35
C VAL A 86 -16.33 9.91 -43.12
N GLY A 87 -15.62 11.03 -43.05
CA GLY A 87 -15.91 12.23 -43.83
C GLY A 87 -16.93 13.17 -43.19
N ALA A 88 -17.19 13.04 -41.88
CA ALA A 88 -18.12 13.90 -41.15
C ALA A 88 -17.67 15.38 -41.07
N VAL A 89 -16.39 15.67 -41.36
CA VAL A 89 -15.78 17.01 -41.24
C VAL A 89 -15.41 17.63 -42.60
N GLY A 90 -15.54 16.91 -43.71
CA GLY A 90 -15.23 17.43 -45.06
C GLY A 90 -14.60 16.38 -45.98
N ALA A 91 -15.07 16.31 -47.22
CA ALA A 91 -14.96 15.15 -48.11
C ALA A 91 -13.57 14.87 -48.76
N SER A 92 -12.42 15.27 -48.18
CA SER A 92 -11.14 15.17 -48.90
C SER A 92 -9.96 14.49 -48.17
N LEU A 93 -10.10 14.01 -46.93
CA LEU A 93 -9.02 13.34 -46.18
C LEU A 93 -9.43 11.92 -45.77
N LYS A 94 -9.58 11.02 -46.75
CA LYS A 94 -9.77 9.57 -46.51
C LYS A 94 -8.39 8.90 -46.44
N PHE A 95 -7.70 9.03 -45.31
CA PHE A 95 -6.36 8.47 -45.11
C PHE A 95 -6.40 6.98 -44.73
N ASP A 96 -7.41 6.55 -43.96
CA ASP A 96 -7.59 5.19 -43.47
C ASP A 96 -9.01 4.70 -43.77
N LYS A 97 -9.20 4.00 -44.90
CA LYS A 97 -10.52 3.50 -45.32
C LYS A 97 -10.95 2.35 -44.42
N TYR A 98 -12.24 2.29 -44.09
CA TYR A 98 -12.84 1.12 -43.42
C TYR A 98 -12.39 -0.17 -44.14
N PRO A 99 -11.73 -1.11 -43.44
CA PRO A 99 -11.78 -1.41 -41.99
C PRO A 99 -10.73 -0.75 -41.06
N PHE A 100 -10.12 0.39 -41.40
CA PHE A 100 -9.15 1.13 -40.57
C PHE A 100 -7.87 0.35 -40.22
N GLY A 101 -7.12 -0.04 -41.25
CA GLY A 101 -5.91 -0.87 -41.08
C GLY A 101 -4.79 -0.16 -40.32
N LEU A 102 -4.58 1.15 -40.56
CA LEU A 102 -3.50 1.91 -39.92
C LEU A 102 -3.78 2.14 -38.43
N LEU A 103 -5.01 2.48 -38.08
CA LEU A 103 -5.44 2.60 -36.69
C LEU A 103 -5.22 1.27 -35.95
N THR A 104 -5.65 0.15 -36.53
CA THR A 104 -5.53 -1.17 -35.91
C THR A 104 -4.06 -1.54 -35.65
N MET A 105 -3.17 -1.24 -36.60
CA MET A 105 -1.74 -1.48 -36.45
C MET A 105 -1.13 -0.65 -35.32
N LEU A 106 -1.44 0.65 -35.25
CA LEU A 106 -0.92 1.55 -34.22
C LEU A 106 -1.41 1.16 -32.82
N VAL A 107 -2.70 0.88 -32.67
CA VAL A 107 -3.30 0.46 -31.40
C VAL A 107 -2.71 -0.86 -30.92
N SER A 108 -2.48 -1.80 -31.83
CA SER A 108 -1.88 -3.09 -31.50
C SER A 108 -0.45 -2.94 -30.97
N LEU A 109 0.35 -2.07 -31.59
CA LEU A 109 1.70 -1.75 -31.11
C LEU A 109 1.66 -1.06 -29.74
N GLU A 110 0.78 -0.08 -29.56
CA GLU A 110 0.58 0.62 -28.30
C GLU A 110 0.17 -0.34 -27.17
N ALA A 111 -0.76 -1.26 -27.44
CA ALA A 111 -1.22 -2.27 -26.49
C ALA A 111 -0.09 -3.20 -26.00
N ILE A 112 0.84 -3.59 -26.89
CA ILE A 112 2.02 -4.40 -26.53
C ILE A 112 2.92 -3.64 -25.55
N PHE A 113 3.20 -2.36 -25.83
CA PHE A 113 4.01 -1.52 -24.93
C PHE A 113 3.32 -1.35 -23.58
N LEU A 114 2.03 -1.01 -23.56
CA LEU A 114 1.26 -0.85 -22.32
C LEU A 114 1.25 -2.13 -21.48
N SER A 115 0.98 -3.28 -22.10
CA SER A 115 0.98 -4.58 -21.41
C SER A 115 2.35 -4.88 -20.78
N THR A 116 3.44 -4.58 -21.50
CA THR A 116 4.80 -4.76 -20.99
C THR A 116 5.09 -3.83 -19.80
N PHE A 117 4.69 -2.56 -19.88
CA PHE A 117 4.85 -1.62 -18.77
C PHE A 117 4.03 -2.02 -17.54
N VAL A 118 2.80 -2.49 -17.74
CA VAL A 118 1.94 -3.01 -16.68
C VAL A 118 2.61 -4.22 -16.01
N MET A 119 3.10 -5.18 -16.79
CA MET A 119 3.78 -6.37 -16.27
C MET A 119 5.04 -6.01 -15.46
N VAL A 120 5.88 -5.11 -15.95
CA VAL A 120 7.06 -4.62 -15.21
C VAL A 120 6.63 -3.96 -13.89
N SER A 121 5.56 -3.17 -13.91
CA SER A 121 5.05 -2.53 -12.70
C SER A 121 4.50 -3.53 -11.69
N GLN A 122 3.74 -4.52 -12.16
CA GLN A 122 3.21 -5.61 -11.34
C GLN A 122 4.33 -6.43 -10.70
N ASN A 123 5.35 -6.85 -11.47
CA ASN A 123 6.53 -7.56 -10.93
C ASN A 123 7.22 -6.75 -9.83
N ARG A 124 7.33 -5.43 -10.01
CA ARG A 124 7.95 -4.53 -9.04
C ARG A 124 7.07 -4.28 -7.80
N GLN A 125 5.75 -4.37 -7.93
CA GLN A 125 4.83 -4.33 -6.80
C GLN A 125 4.88 -5.65 -6.02
N ALA A 126 4.92 -6.78 -6.71
CA ALA A 126 5.06 -8.11 -6.11
C ALA A 126 6.37 -8.24 -5.32
N ALA A 127 7.50 -7.80 -5.88
CA ALA A 127 8.78 -7.81 -5.16
C ALA A 127 8.77 -6.94 -3.89
N ARG A 128 8.05 -5.81 -3.90
CA ARG A 128 7.87 -4.96 -2.71
C ARG A 128 6.96 -5.62 -1.68
N ALA A 129 5.89 -6.26 -2.12
CA ALA A 129 4.96 -6.98 -1.25
C ALA A 129 5.65 -8.16 -0.56
N ASP A 130 6.46 -8.93 -1.30
CA ASP A 130 7.28 -10.02 -0.74
C ASP A 130 8.25 -9.50 0.33
N SER A 131 8.99 -8.43 0.01
CA SER A 131 9.91 -7.84 0.97
C SER A 131 9.23 -7.33 2.25
N ARG A 132 8.05 -6.71 2.12
CA ARG A 132 7.23 -6.29 3.26
C ARG A 132 6.77 -7.48 4.08
N SER A 133 6.27 -8.53 3.43
CA SER A 133 5.82 -9.74 4.12
C SER A 133 6.93 -10.40 4.94
N ARG A 134 8.17 -10.38 4.44
CA ARG A 134 9.34 -10.89 5.17
C ARG A 134 9.66 -10.03 6.40
N ALA A 135 9.60 -8.71 6.26
CA ALA A 135 9.80 -7.79 7.38
C ALA A 135 8.71 -7.91 8.45
N ASP A 136 7.44 -8.03 8.03
CA ASP A 136 6.30 -8.23 8.93
C ASP A 136 6.42 -9.56 9.67
N PHE A 137 6.86 -10.62 9.00
CA PHE A 137 7.13 -11.92 9.64
C PHE A 137 8.24 -11.82 10.69
N GLU A 138 9.37 -11.18 10.38
CA GLU A 138 10.47 -10.97 11.33
C GLU A 138 10.01 -10.15 12.56
N ALA A 139 9.26 -9.07 12.34
CA ALA A 139 8.70 -8.25 13.41
C ALA A 139 7.71 -9.05 14.28
N ASN A 140 6.89 -9.89 13.68
CA ASN A 140 5.96 -10.76 14.40
C ASN A 140 6.70 -11.78 15.29
N ILE A 141 7.74 -12.43 14.77
CA ILE A 141 8.58 -13.34 15.57
C ILE A 141 9.27 -12.60 16.72
N GLN A 142 9.81 -11.40 16.47
CA GLN A 142 10.41 -10.59 17.52
C GLN A 142 9.37 -10.25 18.60
N SER A 143 8.19 -9.77 18.22
CA SER A 143 7.10 -9.45 19.16
C SER A 143 6.68 -10.67 19.98
N LEU A 144 6.58 -11.85 19.35
CA LEU A 144 6.26 -13.10 20.03
C LEU A 144 7.30 -13.43 21.10
N ILE A 145 8.59 -13.38 20.75
CA ILE A 145 9.69 -13.69 21.69
C ILE A 145 9.65 -12.74 22.90
N TRP A 146 9.49 -11.44 22.67
CA TRP A 146 9.37 -10.46 23.76
C TRP A 146 8.14 -10.74 24.64
N SER A 147 6.99 -11.05 24.04
CA SER A 147 5.75 -11.32 24.76
C SER A 147 5.85 -12.57 25.64
N VAL A 148 6.40 -13.66 25.12
CA VAL A 148 6.64 -14.90 25.89
C VAL A 148 7.61 -14.65 27.04
N HIS A 149 8.70 -13.91 26.79
CA HIS A 149 9.69 -13.64 27.81
C HIS A 149 9.13 -12.79 28.96
N ILE A 150 8.36 -11.75 28.65
CA ILE A 150 7.64 -10.95 29.65
C ILE A 150 6.61 -11.81 30.39
N GLY A 151 5.87 -12.65 29.67
CA GLY A 151 4.90 -13.58 30.25
C GLY A 151 5.52 -14.49 31.31
N GLN A 152 6.66 -15.10 31.00
CA GLN A 152 7.41 -15.93 31.95
C GLN A 152 7.92 -15.14 33.17
N GLN A 153 8.39 -13.90 32.98
CA GLN A 153 8.87 -13.06 34.09
C GLN A 153 7.73 -12.63 35.03
N VAL A 154 6.52 -12.44 34.52
CA VAL A 154 5.34 -12.06 35.31
C VAL A 154 4.65 -13.28 35.93
N GLY A 155 5.03 -14.49 35.55
CA GLY A 155 4.42 -15.74 36.04
C GLY A 155 3.07 -16.06 35.39
N LEU A 156 2.87 -15.62 34.14
CA LEU A 156 1.69 -15.98 33.35
C LEU A 156 1.74 -17.47 32.95
N ASP A 157 0.61 -18.15 33.13
CA ASP A 157 0.40 -19.50 32.62
C ASP A 157 0.09 -19.45 31.12
N ILE A 158 1.07 -19.83 30.30
CA ILE A 158 0.99 -19.78 28.84
C ILE A 158 -0.08 -20.74 28.32
N GLU A 159 -0.23 -21.92 28.94
CA GLU A 159 -1.18 -22.94 28.49
C GLU A 159 -2.62 -22.45 28.66
N HIS A 160 -2.91 -21.80 29.80
CA HIS A 160 -4.21 -21.17 30.02
C HIS A 160 -4.52 -20.05 29.01
N VAL A 161 -3.54 -19.20 28.69
CA VAL A 161 -3.71 -18.11 27.71
C VAL A 161 -3.94 -18.66 26.30
N GLU A 162 -3.24 -19.72 25.90
CA GLU A 162 -3.46 -20.37 24.59
C GLU A 162 -4.88 -20.94 24.47
N ILE A 163 -5.40 -21.56 25.54
CA ILE A 163 -6.78 -22.06 25.58
C ILE A 163 -7.78 -20.91 25.38
N LEU A 164 -7.61 -19.80 26.11
CA LEU A 164 -8.49 -18.63 25.97
C LEU A 164 -8.45 -18.04 24.56
N CYS A 165 -7.26 -17.92 23.96
CA CYS A 165 -7.10 -17.47 22.58
C CYS A 165 -7.80 -18.41 21.59
N ALA A 166 -7.64 -19.73 21.75
CA ALA A 166 -8.29 -20.71 20.89
C ALA A 166 -9.82 -20.61 20.97
N MET A 167 -10.37 -20.46 22.18
CA MET A 167 -11.81 -20.25 22.40
C MET A 167 -12.31 -18.97 21.72
N ALA A 168 -11.60 -17.84 21.87
CA ALA A 168 -11.99 -16.57 21.25
C ALA A 168 -11.90 -16.61 19.71
N ILE A 169 -10.92 -17.33 19.15
CA ILE A 169 -10.81 -17.53 17.70
C ILE A 169 -11.99 -18.38 17.19
N ASP A 170 -12.32 -19.46 17.89
CA ASP A 170 -13.46 -20.31 17.54
C ASP A 170 -14.78 -19.50 17.57
N GLU A 171 -15.00 -18.72 18.64
CA GLU A 171 -16.14 -17.82 18.75
C GLU A 171 -16.22 -16.81 17.60
N SER A 172 -15.10 -16.18 17.21
CA SER A 172 -15.06 -15.24 16.08
C SER A 172 -15.42 -15.87 14.73
N ARG A 173 -15.20 -17.19 14.57
CA ARG A 173 -15.58 -17.94 13.37
C ARG A 173 -17.07 -18.27 13.36
N ILE A 174 -17.72 -18.23 14.52
CA ILE A 174 -19.11 -18.66 14.74
C ILE A 174 -20.09 -17.47 14.67
N GLU A 175 -19.65 -16.21 14.50
CA GLU A 175 -20.58 -15.07 14.41
C GLU A 175 -21.69 -15.24 13.33
N PRO A 176 -22.94 -14.88 13.65
CA PRO A 176 -24.16 -15.41 13.02
C PRO A 176 -24.57 -14.67 11.73
N GLY A 177 -23.77 -14.81 10.66
CA GLY A 177 -24.06 -14.22 9.35
C GLY A 177 -24.35 -15.21 8.21
N ALA A 178 -24.23 -16.52 8.43
CA ALA A 178 -24.36 -17.54 7.39
C ALA A 178 -25.74 -18.23 7.33
N ALA A 179 -26.72 -17.74 8.10
CA ALA A 179 -28.06 -18.34 8.18
C ALA A 179 -29.16 -17.28 8.16
N THR A 180 -29.33 -16.58 7.03
CA THR A 180 -30.60 -15.96 6.59
C THR A 180 -30.65 -15.88 5.08
#